data_AF-A0A4R2U121-F1
#
_entry.id   AF-A0A4R2U121-F1
#
_cell.length_a   1.000
_cell.length_b   1.000
_cell.length_c   1.000
_cell.angle_alpha   90.00
_cell.angle_beta   90.00
_cell.angle_gamma   90.00
#
_symmetry.space_group_name_H-M   'P 1'
#
loop_
_entity.id
_entity.type
_entity.pdbx_description
1 polymer ?
#
loop_
_entity_poly.entity_id
_entity_poly.type
_entity_poly.pdbx_seq_one_letter_code
_entity_poly.pdbx_strand_id
1 'polypeptide(L)'
;MKDGGHVIEHLKLHQSREADDEIPEQVAHIFRQIERPEEIMTFKEVFGRNAMFISCYSSKDNRKDYLVKRLLKTNRGTNKTELESMALKIMSIDENEKDMPSGQRVMECYQHADFVLDCTDLSTLTRSAERLIDIYFGHPFISPSKDEYCSYFANAASYRSLDLSRQVGAAIFTDECEVVALGCNEVPKAGGGTYWHDSECDHRDYAIGQDSNQQVKQDMARDALVRLQKTWLIDKYQKLSPERLSFQALEAKGAPLRGSMISDVIEYGRMVHAEMNAITDAARTRKITQDTTLYCTTMPCHLCTKLVIASGIKRVVYVQPYAKSLVDELFSDSVAIDQGLQPNKVTFETLKGVTPNGFRIAFRKTSKRKNDDGTAISWNPLQAVPTFLSFFPYYRPLEITASAEFKKAFNKVMSGTQQSLLPNEDQD
;
A
#
# COMPACT_ATOMS: atom_id res chain seq x y z
N MET A 1 22.03 5.28 7.55
CA MET A 1 22.37 4.72 6.22
C MET A 1 22.74 3.26 6.40
N LYS A 2 21.76 2.38 6.60
CA LYS A 2 21.96 0.94 6.55
C LYS A 2 20.77 0.39 5.76
N ASP A 3 21.10 -0.27 4.65
CA ASP A 3 20.30 -1.18 3.82
C ASP A 3 19.33 -0.65 2.73
N GLY A 4 19.01 0.63 2.64
CA GLY A 4 18.29 1.22 1.48
C GLY A 4 19.10 1.38 0.18
N GLY A 5 20.05 0.47 -0.09
CA GLY A 5 21.14 0.65 -1.06
C GLY A 5 21.04 -0.12 -2.37
N HIS A 6 20.06 -0.99 -2.58
CA HIS A 6 20.17 -2.01 -3.63
C HIS A 6 19.97 -1.51 -5.06
N VAL A 7 19.05 -0.55 -5.29
CA VAL A 7 18.88 0.11 -6.60
C VAL A 7 20.14 0.90 -6.95
N ILE A 8 20.60 1.63 -5.92
CA ILE A 8 21.79 2.46 -5.95
C ILE A 8 23.04 1.61 -6.22
N GLU A 9 23.13 0.43 -5.62
CA GLU A 9 24.24 -0.50 -5.77
C GLU A 9 24.26 -1.16 -7.15
N HIS A 10 23.09 -1.47 -7.74
CA HIS A 10 23.01 -1.96 -9.12
C HIS A 10 23.42 -0.89 -10.15
N LEU A 11 22.96 0.35 -9.98
CA LEU A 11 23.45 1.48 -10.80
C LEU A 11 24.95 1.72 -10.59
N LYS A 12 25.51 1.38 -9.42
CA LYS A 12 26.95 1.41 -9.16
C LYS A 12 27.72 0.27 -9.84
N LEU A 13 27.15 -0.93 -9.98
CA LEU A 13 27.80 -2.06 -10.65
C LEU A 13 27.82 -1.91 -12.17
N HIS A 14 26.91 -1.13 -12.73
CA HIS A 14 26.77 -0.91 -14.17
C HIS A 14 27.26 0.47 -14.65
N GLN A 15 28.17 1.07 -13.87
CA GLN A 15 28.72 2.42 -14.10
C GLN A 15 29.46 2.61 -15.43
N SER A 16 29.92 1.54 -16.08
CA SER A 16 30.71 1.60 -17.31
C SER A 16 29.89 1.27 -18.56
N ARG A 17 28.55 1.12 -18.44
CA ARG A 17 27.75 0.67 -19.57
C ARG A 17 27.53 1.78 -20.61
N GLU A 18 27.87 1.49 -21.86
CA GLU A 18 27.52 2.32 -23.01
C GLU A 18 26.17 1.89 -23.63
N ALA A 19 25.55 2.77 -24.42
CA ALA A 19 24.27 2.47 -25.06
C ALA A 19 24.36 1.27 -26.01
N ASP A 20 25.54 1.05 -26.59
CA ASP A 20 25.83 0.01 -27.56
C ASP A 20 26.35 -1.30 -26.93
N ASP A 21 26.51 -1.34 -25.60
CA ASP A 21 26.94 -2.56 -24.90
C ASP A 21 25.95 -3.71 -25.13
N GLU A 22 26.48 -4.92 -25.31
CA GLU A 22 25.66 -6.12 -25.40
C GLU A 22 24.82 -6.32 -24.12
N ILE A 23 23.54 -6.64 -24.32
CA ILE A 23 22.64 -6.98 -23.22
C ILE A 23 22.87 -8.45 -22.88
N PRO A 24 23.23 -8.79 -21.63
CA PRO A 24 23.38 -10.18 -21.23
C PRO A 24 22.08 -10.94 -21.50
N GLU A 25 22.14 -11.94 -22.37
CA GLU A 25 21.01 -12.81 -22.60
C GLU A 25 20.76 -13.67 -21.36
N GLN A 26 19.48 -13.86 -21.01
CA GLN A 26 19.03 -14.80 -19.97
C GLN A 26 19.45 -14.47 -18.52
N VAL A 27 19.71 -13.20 -18.20
CA VAL A 27 19.97 -12.77 -16.80
C VAL A 27 18.74 -12.12 -16.18
N ALA A 28 18.34 -12.59 -14.99
CA ALA A 28 17.33 -11.96 -14.15
C ALA A 28 18.00 -11.37 -12.90
N HIS A 29 17.76 -10.09 -12.63
CA HIS A 29 18.24 -9.43 -11.41
C HIS A 29 17.17 -9.49 -10.33
N ILE A 30 17.53 -10.02 -9.16
CA ILE A 30 16.64 -10.08 -7.99
C ILE A 30 17.12 -9.07 -6.97
N PHE A 31 16.29 -8.05 -6.74
CA PHE A 31 16.48 -7.07 -5.67
C PHE A 31 15.79 -7.58 -4.42
N ARG A 32 16.57 -7.86 -3.37
CA ARG A 32 16.06 -8.53 -2.17
C ARG A 32 15.10 -7.66 -1.36
N GLN A 33 15.33 -6.35 -1.33
CA GLN A 33 14.57 -5.43 -0.50
C GLN A 33 14.44 -4.08 -1.21
N ILE A 34 13.23 -3.54 -1.14
CA ILE A 34 12.89 -2.18 -1.51
C ILE A 34 12.24 -1.56 -0.28
N GLU A 35 12.80 -0.44 0.18
CA GLU A 35 12.42 0.15 1.46
C GLU A 35 11.56 1.40 1.27
N ARG A 36 11.53 1.96 0.06
CA ARG A 36 10.89 3.23 -0.22
C ARG A 36 10.10 3.26 -1.53
N PRO A 37 8.90 3.87 -1.56
CA PRO A 37 8.12 4.03 -2.79
C PRO A 37 8.88 4.75 -3.90
N GLU A 38 9.77 5.69 -3.56
CA GLU A 38 10.58 6.43 -4.53
C GLU A 38 11.52 5.51 -5.32
N GLU A 39 12.01 4.42 -4.71
CA GLU A 39 12.79 3.40 -5.41
C GLU A 39 11.93 2.64 -6.44
N ILE A 40 10.70 2.28 -6.07
CA ILE A 40 9.74 1.64 -6.97
C ILE A 40 9.41 2.53 -8.16
N MET A 41 9.17 3.83 -7.91
CA MET A 41 8.90 4.79 -8.98
C MET A 41 10.09 4.90 -9.93
N THR A 42 11.32 4.96 -9.39
CA THR A 42 12.54 4.96 -10.19
C THR A 42 12.64 3.71 -11.09
N PHE A 43 12.36 2.52 -10.55
CA PHE A 43 12.33 1.30 -11.36
C PHE A 43 11.24 1.32 -12.45
N LYS A 44 10.05 1.80 -12.12
CA LYS A 44 8.94 1.91 -13.08
C LYS A 44 9.25 2.92 -14.19
N GLU A 45 9.93 4.02 -13.88
CA GLU A 45 10.36 5.00 -14.88
C GLU A 45 11.45 4.45 -15.79
N VAL A 46 12.46 3.79 -15.21
CA VAL A 46 13.62 3.30 -15.97
C VAL A 46 13.29 2.03 -16.75
N PHE A 47 12.77 1.00 -16.08
CA PHE A 47 12.58 -0.34 -16.64
C PHE A 47 11.15 -0.58 -17.11
N GLY A 48 10.19 0.26 -16.70
CA GLY A 48 8.78 0.11 -17.02
C GLY A 48 8.28 -1.31 -16.75
N ARG A 49 7.72 -1.95 -17.79
CA ARG A 49 7.17 -3.29 -17.67
C ARG A 49 8.21 -4.39 -17.47
N ASN A 50 9.51 -4.10 -17.63
CA ASN A 50 10.58 -5.09 -17.44
C ASN A 50 10.93 -5.32 -15.95
N ALA A 51 10.35 -4.55 -15.04
CA ALA A 51 10.44 -4.76 -13.60
C ALA A 51 9.12 -5.32 -13.06
N MET A 52 9.22 -6.27 -12.14
CA MET A 52 8.08 -6.85 -11.42
C MET A 52 8.29 -6.70 -9.93
N PHE A 53 7.28 -6.21 -9.23
CA PHE A 53 7.34 -5.97 -7.79
C PHE A 53 6.62 -7.09 -7.04
N ILE A 54 7.35 -7.74 -6.15
CA ILE A 54 6.83 -8.87 -5.36
C ILE A 54 6.85 -8.46 -3.89
N SER A 55 5.70 -8.58 -3.22
CA SER A 55 5.62 -8.43 -1.78
C SER A 55 5.54 -9.78 -1.09
N CYS A 56 6.14 -9.88 0.09
CA CYS A 56 6.13 -11.10 0.89
C CYS A 56 5.23 -10.88 2.10
N TYR A 57 4.16 -11.66 2.22
CA TYR A 57 3.22 -11.54 3.32
C TYR A 57 3.44 -12.62 4.38
N SER A 58 3.44 -12.23 5.65
CA SER A 58 3.33 -13.12 6.81
C SER A 58 2.64 -12.38 7.95
N SER A 59 1.84 -13.08 8.76
CA SER A 59 1.09 -12.48 9.86
C SER A 59 2.00 -11.76 10.85
N LYS A 60 1.46 -10.75 11.54
CA LYS A 60 2.21 -9.99 12.55
C LYS A 60 2.82 -10.91 13.63
N ASP A 61 2.06 -11.90 14.07
CA ASP A 61 2.53 -12.87 15.07
C ASP A 61 3.63 -13.78 14.54
N ASN A 62 3.51 -14.29 13.31
CA ASN A 62 4.57 -15.10 12.69
C ASN A 62 5.88 -14.30 12.54
N ARG A 63 5.78 -13.04 12.11
CA ARG A 63 6.94 -12.13 12.00
C ARG A 63 7.58 -11.88 13.36
N LYS A 64 6.78 -11.57 14.39
CA LYS A 64 7.24 -11.37 15.76
C LYS A 64 7.96 -12.61 16.30
N ASP A 65 7.34 -13.78 16.18
CA ASP A 65 7.89 -15.04 16.67
C ASP A 65 9.20 -15.41 15.95
N TYR A 66 9.28 -15.17 14.65
CA TYR A 66 10.50 -15.35 13.87
C TYR A 66 11.63 -14.43 14.38
N LEU A 67 11.35 -13.14 14.57
CA LEU A 67 12.33 -12.18 15.07
C LEU A 67 12.78 -12.52 16.50
N VAL A 68 11.87 -12.89 17.39
CA VAL A 68 12.21 -13.33 18.76
C VAL A 68 13.13 -14.55 18.72
N LYS A 69 12.82 -15.57 17.90
CA LYS A 69 13.69 -16.75 17.72
C LYS A 69 15.08 -16.36 17.19
N ARG A 70 15.18 -15.37 16.32
CA ARG A 70 16.45 -14.87 15.79
C ARG A 70 17.24 -14.10 16.85
N LEU A 71 16.58 -13.21 17.59
CA LEU A 71 17.18 -12.41 18.66
C LEU A 71 17.67 -13.27 19.83
N LEU A 72 16.97 -14.37 20.15
CA LEU A 72 17.41 -15.34 21.16
C LEU A 72 18.78 -15.96 20.85
N LYS A 73 19.14 -16.12 19.57
CA LYS A 73 20.43 -16.69 19.18
C LYS A 73 21.59 -15.76 19.51
N THR A 74 21.38 -14.45 19.43
CA THR A 74 22.40 -13.41 19.63
C THR A 74 22.37 -12.80 21.04
N ASN A 75 21.22 -12.82 21.72
CA ASN A 75 21.00 -12.19 23.02
C ASN A 75 20.60 -13.24 24.07
N ARG A 76 21.48 -14.22 24.32
CA ARG A 76 21.21 -15.25 25.33
C ARG A 76 21.17 -14.63 26.73
N GLY A 77 20.20 -15.04 27.55
CA GLY A 77 20.01 -14.54 28.92
C GLY A 77 19.01 -13.38 29.04
N THR A 78 18.59 -12.77 27.93
CA THR A 78 17.51 -11.80 27.89
C THR A 78 16.15 -12.50 28.07
N ASN A 79 15.24 -11.88 28.83
CA ASN A 79 13.90 -12.45 29.05
C ASN A 79 13.01 -12.29 27.79
N LYS A 80 11.95 -13.10 27.72
CA LYS A 80 11.04 -13.14 26.55
C LYS A 80 10.37 -11.79 26.26
N THR A 81 9.88 -11.11 27.29
CA THR A 81 9.17 -9.82 27.16
C THR A 81 10.04 -8.74 26.54
N GLU A 82 11.31 -8.69 26.91
CA GLU A 82 12.28 -7.74 26.37
C GLU A 82 12.59 -8.06 24.89
N LEU A 83 12.72 -9.33 24.53
CA LEU A 83 12.93 -9.76 23.14
C LEU A 83 11.71 -9.45 22.26
N GLU A 84 10.49 -9.63 22.79
CA GLU A 84 9.25 -9.24 22.09
C GLU A 84 9.20 -7.72 21.87
N SER A 85 9.56 -6.92 22.88
CA SER A 85 9.67 -5.46 22.76
C SER A 85 10.69 -5.05 21.69
N MET A 86 11.86 -5.69 21.65
CA MET A 86 12.86 -5.46 20.60
C MET A 86 12.34 -5.84 19.21
N ALA A 87 11.68 -6.99 19.08
CA ALA A 87 11.09 -7.43 17.81
C ALA A 87 10.03 -6.43 17.31
N LEU A 88 9.14 -5.97 18.18
CA LEU A 88 8.12 -4.97 17.83
C LEU A 88 8.73 -3.63 17.40
N LYS A 89 9.83 -3.19 18.03
CA LYS A 89 10.56 -1.99 17.60
C LYS A 89 11.15 -2.15 16.21
N ILE A 90 11.77 -3.30 15.91
CA ILE A 90 12.31 -3.59 14.57
C ILE A 90 11.18 -3.56 13.54
N MET A 91 10.08 -4.26 13.82
CA MET A 91 8.91 -4.28 12.92
C MET A 91 8.35 -2.88 12.69
N SER A 92 8.29 -2.04 13.72
CA SER A 92 7.83 -0.65 13.60
C SER A 92 8.74 0.20 12.71
N ILE A 93 10.06 -0.01 12.76
CA ILE A 93 11.03 0.68 11.91
C ILE A 93 10.82 0.26 10.45
N ASP A 94 10.76 -1.06 10.19
CA ASP A 94 10.57 -1.59 8.84
C ASP A 94 9.24 -1.10 8.24
N GLU A 95 8.15 -1.15 9.02
CA GLU A 95 6.82 -0.77 8.54
C GLU A 95 6.74 0.71 8.15
N ASN A 96 7.16 1.64 9.02
CA ASN A 96 7.15 3.08 8.74
C ASN A 96 7.99 3.89 9.77
N GLU A 97 9.27 4.12 9.48
CA GLU A 97 10.20 4.90 10.31
C GLU A 97 9.97 6.43 10.19
N LYS A 98 8.80 6.89 10.65
CA LYS A 98 8.28 8.26 10.40
C LYS A 98 9.21 9.39 10.84
N ASP A 99 9.92 9.20 11.94
CA ASP A 99 10.76 10.23 12.56
C ASP A 99 12.03 10.52 11.74
N MET A 100 12.39 9.62 10.82
CA MET A 100 13.51 9.78 9.91
C MET A 100 13.00 10.13 8.50
N PRO A 101 13.32 11.32 7.95
CA PRO A 101 12.91 11.70 6.59
C PRO A 101 13.41 10.70 5.52
N SER A 102 14.62 10.18 5.70
CA SER A 102 15.25 9.15 4.86
C SER A 102 15.06 7.73 5.41
N GLY A 103 14.14 7.52 6.35
CA GLY A 103 13.87 6.22 6.95
C GLY A 103 13.07 5.26 6.06
N GLN A 104 12.85 4.05 6.56
CA GLN A 104 12.13 2.99 5.83
C GLN A 104 10.61 3.23 5.75
N ARG A 105 10.00 2.82 4.63
CA ARG A 105 8.56 2.93 4.31
C ARG A 105 8.09 1.64 3.61
N VAL A 106 8.45 0.48 4.14
CA VAL A 106 8.17 -0.82 3.49
C VAL A 106 6.67 -1.06 3.34
N MET A 107 5.86 -0.60 4.30
CA MET A 107 4.40 -0.75 4.20
C MET A 107 3.80 0.02 3.01
N GLU A 108 4.38 1.17 2.66
CA GLU A 108 3.95 1.93 1.48
C GLU A 108 4.41 1.23 0.19
N CYS A 109 5.60 0.60 0.21
CA CYS A 109 6.09 -0.22 -0.90
C CYS A 109 5.19 -1.41 -1.19
N TYR A 110 4.65 -2.05 -0.14
CA TYR A 110 3.78 -3.23 -0.24
C TYR A 110 2.60 -2.99 -1.20
N GLN A 111 2.09 -1.76 -1.24
CA GLN A 111 0.93 -1.36 -2.04
C GLN A 111 1.20 -1.38 -3.56
N HIS A 112 2.47 -1.37 -3.96
CA HIS A 112 2.88 -1.34 -5.36
C HIS A 112 3.20 -2.71 -5.95
N ALA A 113 3.05 -3.78 -5.16
CA ALA A 113 3.29 -5.15 -5.63
C ALA A 113 2.38 -5.50 -6.82
N ASP A 114 2.91 -6.26 -7.77
CA ASP A 114 2.17 -6.95 -8.83
C ASP A 114 1.69 -8.32 -8.34
N PHE A 115 2.44 -8.92 -7.41
CA PHE A 115 2.12 -10.21 -6.79
C PHE A 115 2.51 -10.22 -5.30
N VAL A 116 1.68 -10.83 -4.46
CA VAL A 116 1.93 -11.07 -3.03
C VAL A 116 2.21 -12.56 -2.80
N LEU A 117 3.43 -12.89 -2.41
CA LEU A 117 3.83 -14.23 -1.96
C LEU A 117 3.25 -14.54 -0.59
N ASP A 118 2.65 -15.71 -0.45
CA ASP A 118 2.18 -16.21 0.84
C ASP A 118 3.31 -16.92 1.62
N CYS A 119 3.99 -16.16 2.49
CA CYS A 119 5.07 -16.64 3.35
C CYS A 119 4.55 -17.09 4.74
N THR A 120 3.32 -17.59 4.84
CA THR A 120 2.78 -18.13 6.09
C THR A 120 3.60 -19.34 6.58
N ASP A 121 3.93 -20.26 5.68
CA ASP A 121 4.85 -21.37 5.91
C ASP A 121 5.61 -21.77 4.63
N LEU A 122 6.53 -22.72 4.72
CA LEU A 122 7.37 -23.12 3.59
C LEU A 122 6.55 -23.75 2.45
N SER A 123 5.51 -24.51 2.77
CA SER A 123 4.68 -25.16 1.76
C SER A 123 3.81 -24.16 0.99
N THR A 124 3.24 -23.17 1.70
CA THR A 124 2.48 -22.08 1.07
C THR A 124 3.38 -21.22 0.21
N LEU A 125 4.60 -20.93 0.68
CA LEU A 125 5.59 -20.16 -0.06
C LEU A 125 5.98 -20.86 -1.35
N THR A 126 6.31 -22.15 -1.31
CA THR A 126 6.68 -22.93 -2.50
C THR A 126 5.55 -22.91 -3.53
N ARG A 127 4.32 -23.23 -3.14
CA ARG A 127 3.16 -23.21 -4.04
C ARG A 127 2.88 -21.81 -4.60
N SER A 128 3.03 -20.78 -3.77
CA SER A 128 2.81 -19.39 -4.19
C SER A 128 3.88 -18.92 -5.19
N ALA A 129 5.14 -19.34 -5.00
CA ALA A 129 6.23 -19.03 -5.90
C ALA A 129 6.11 -19.77 -7.24
N GLU A 130 5.75 -21.05 -7.21
CA GLU A 130 5.45 -21.84 -8.42
C GLU A 130 4.34 -21.19 -9.24
N ARG A 131 3.22 -20.80 -8.58
CA ARG A 131 2.12 -20.10 -9.24
C ARG A 131 2.55 -18.77 -9.86
N LEU A 132 3.40 -18.00 -9.17
CA LEU A 132 3.95 -16.75 -9.71
C LEU A 132 4.72 -17.02 -11.01
N ILE A 133 5.60 -18.04 -11.01
CA ILE A 133 6.39 -18.40 -12.20
C ILE A 133 5.46 -18.83 -13.33
N ASP A 134 4.54 -19.77 -13.09
CA ASP A 134 3.67 -20.27 -14.16
C ASP A 134 2.83 -19.14 -14.80
N ILE A 135 2.29 -18.20 -13.99
CA ILE A 135 1.51 -17.07 -14.49
C ILE A 135 2.38 -16.16 -15.37
N TYR A 136 3.49 -15.67 -14.83
CA TYR A 136 4.27 -14.64 -15.49
C TYR A 136 5.20 -15.19 -16.59
N PHE A 137 5.37 -16.51 -16.66
CA PHE A 137 6.02 -17.21 -17.78
C PHE A 137 5.02 -17.84 -18.76
N GLY A 138 3.76 -17.39 -18.72
CA GLY A 138 2.80 -17.56 -19.81
C GLY A 138 2.17 -18.94 -19.90
N HIS A 139 1.98 -19.62 -18.76
CA HIS A 139 1.20 -20.84 -18.71
C HIS A 139 -0.23 -20.58 -19.24
N PRO A 140 -0.67 -21.22 -20.33
CA PRO A 140 -1.87 -20.83 -21.08
C PRO A 140 -3.19 -21.11 -20.33
N PHE A 141 -3.15 -21.97 -19.32
CA PHE A 141 -4.33 -22.47 -18.59
C PHE A 141 -4.36 -22.08 -17.10
N ILE A 142 -3.76 -20.95 -16.74
CA ILE A 142 -3.97 -20.38 -15.41
C ILE A 142 -4.98 -19.25 -15.48
N SER A 143 -6.02 -19.35 -14.65
CA SER A 143 -7.02 -18.31 -14.42
C SER A 143 -6.78 -17.62 -13.07
N PRO A 144 -7.34 -16.41 -12.87
CA PRO A 144 -7.35 -15.78 -11.56
C PRO A 144 -8.06 -16.67 -10.54
N SER A 145 -7.60 -16.59 -9.29
CA SER A 145 -8.36 -17.06 -8.13
C SER A 145 -9.58 -16.17 -7.92
N LYS A 146 -10.54 -16.64 -7.12
CA LYS A 146 -11.72 -15.87 -6.72
C LYS A 146 -11.33 -14.54 -6.09
N ASP A 147 -10.35 -14.55 -5.18
CA ASP A 147 -9.91 -13.35 -4.48
C ASP A 147 -9.15 -12.37 -5.40
N GLU A 148 -8.32 -12.89 -6.32
CA GLU A 148 -7.63 -12.07 -7.34
C GLU A 148 -8.65 -11.36 -8.25
N TYR A 149 -9.67 -12.09 -8.73
CA TYR A 149 -10.73 -11.55 -9.57
C TYR A 149 -11.57 -10.50 -8.83
N CYS A 150 -12.09 -10.82 -7.65
CA CYS A 150 -12.99 -9.92 -6.91
C CYS A 150 -12.25 -8.66 -6.41
N SER A 151 -10.99 -8.80 -6.00
CA SER A 151 -10.15 -7.64 -5.63
C SER A 151 -9.85 -6.73 -6.81
N TYR A 152 -9.71 -7.29 -8.02
CA TYR A 152 -9.58 -6.48 -9.24
C TYR A 152 -10.85 -5.67 -9.51
N PHE A 153 -12.05 -6.21 -9.25
CA PHE A 153 -13.31 -5.45 -9.35
C PHE A 153 -13.42 -4.33 -8.33
N ALA A 154 -12.98 -4.56 -7.09
CA ALA A 154 -12.91 -3.50 -6.09
C ALA A 154 -11.97 -2.37 -6.55
N ASN A 155 -10.80 -2.72 -7.11
CA ASN A 155 -9.88 -1.73 -7.68
C ASN A 155 -10.46 -1.03 -8.92
N ALA A 156 -11.12 -1.75 -9.83
CA ALA A 156 -11.77 -1.13 -10.98
C ALA A 156 -12.84 -0.11 -10.56
N ALA A 157 -13.61 -0.41 -9.51
CA ALA A 157 -14.59 0.51 -8.94
C ALA A 157 -13.94 1.77 -8.35
N SER A 158 -12.72 1.67 -7.80
CA SER A 158 -12.05 2.82 -7.16
C SER A 158 -11.75 3.96 -8.14
N TYR A 159 -11.54 3.66 -9.42
CA TYR A 159 -11.25 4.66 -10.45
C TYR A 159 -12.38 5.65 -10.70
N ARG A 160 -13.60 5.39 -10.20
CA ARG A 160 -14.70 6.35 -10.22
C ARG A 160 -14.52 7.50 -9.23
N SER A 161 -13.77 7.29 -8.15
CA SER A 161 -13.61 8.28 -7.08
C SER A 161 -12.83 9.50 -7.54
N LEU A 162 -13.35 10.69 -7.22
CA LEU A 162 -12.65 11.97 -7.32
C LEU A 162 -12.41 12.61 -5.93
N ASP A 163 -12.35 11.78 -4.88
CA ASP A 163 -12.02 12.24 -3.54
C ASP A 163 -10.63 12.91 -3.50
N LEU A 164 -10.53 14.00 -2.75
CA LEU A 164 -9.31 14.82 -2.69
C LEU A 164 -8.15 14.15 -1.96
N SER A 165 -8.42 13.14 -1.13
CA SER A 165 -7.41 12.47 -0.31
C SER A 165 -6.90 11.18 -0.94
N ARG A 166 -7.80 10.30 -1.41
CA ARG A 166 -7.42 8.95 -1.89
C ARG A 166 -8.48 8.36 -2.82
N GLN A 167 -8.07 7.45 -3.70
CA GLN A 167 -9.00 6.62 -4.46
C GLN A 167 -9.12 5.23 -3.80
N VAL A 168 -10.31 4.92 -3.27
CA VAL A 168 -10.61 3.66 -2.59
C VAL A 168 -11.82 3.00 -3.23
N GLY A 169 -11.75 1.70 -3.42
CA GLY A 169 -12.83 0.90 -3.99
C GLY A 169 -13.18 -0.30 -3.14
N ALA A 170 -14.43 -0.72 -3.26
CA ALA A 170 -15.02 -1.83 -2.55
C ALA A 170 -15.95 -2.63 -3.46
N ALA A 171 -16.02 -3.93 -3.27
CA ALA A 171 -16.92 -4.80 -4.01
C ALA A 171 -17.44 -5.93 -3.10
N ILE A 172 -18.76 -6.10 -3.06
CA ILE A 172 -19.41 -7.18 -2.32
C ILE A 172 -19.76 -8.28 -3.31
N PHE A 173 -19.39 -9.52 -2.97
CA PHE A 173 -19.59 -10.69 -3.80
C PHE A 173 -20.22 -11.85 -3.02
N THR A 174 -21.03 -12.66 -3.71
CA THR A 174 -21.46 -13.97 -3.21
C THR A 174 -20.29 -14.96 -3.17
N ASP A 175 -20.48 -16.13 -2.56
CA ASP A 175 -19.46 -17.20 -2.54
C ASP A 175 -19.16 -17.74 -3.95
N GLU A 176 -20.10 -17.59 -4.87
CA GLU A 176 -20.00 -17.93 -6.30
C GLU A 176 -19.33 -16.84 -7.14
N CYS A 177 -18.86 -15.76 -6.51
CA CYS A 177 -18.26 -14.59 -7.18
C CYS A 177 -19.22 -13.83 -8.09
N GLU A 178 -20.49 -13.75 -7.73
CA GLU A 178 -21.46 -12.86 -8.37
C GLU A 178 -21.45 -11.48 -7.70
N VAL A 179 -21.47 -10.41 -8.50
CA VAL A 179 -21.42 -9.03 -7.97
C VAL A 179 -22.74 -8.69 -7.27
N VAL A 180 -22.65 -8.50 -5.96
CA VAL A 180 -23.73 -7.95 -5.15
C VAL A 180 -23.74 -6.43 -5.32
N ALA A 181 -22.65 -5.74 -4.95
CA ALA A 181 -22.56 -4.29 -5.07
C ALA A 181 -21.12 -3.84 -5.30
N LEU A 182 -20.97 -2.69 -5.93
CA LEU A 182 -19.68 -2.01 -6.09
C LEU A 182 -19.76 -0.64 -5.42
N GLY A 183 -18.67 -0.22 -4.81
CA GLY A 183 -18.56 1.06 -4.14
C GLY A 183 -17.20 1.70 -4.38
N CYS A 184 -17.19 3.03 -4.35
CA CYS A 184 -15.96 3.80 -4.18
C CYS A 184 -16.24 4.93 -3.21
N ASN A 185 -15.19 5.51 -2.65
CA ASN A 185 -15.37 6.70 -1.82
C ASN A 185 -15.84 7.88 -2.68
N GLU A 186 -17.00 8.43 -2.37
CA GLU A 186 -17.62 9.49 -3.17
C GLU A 186 -18.71 10.22 -2.38
N VAL A 187 -19.00 11.47 -2.74
CA VAL A 187 -20.02 12.30 -2.10
C VAL A 187 -21.43 11.77 -2.41
N PRO A 188 -22.26 11.49 -1.40
CA PRO A 188 -23.64 11.04 -1.58
C PRO A 188 -24.52 12.18 -2.08
N LYS A 189 -25.62 11.82 -2.75
CA LYS A 189 -26.63 12.79 -3.21
C LYS A 189 -28.00 12.53 -2.58
N ALA A 190 -28.83 13.57 -2.52
CA ALA A 190 -30.22 13.46 -2.09
C ALA A 190 -30.98 12.47 -3.00
N GLY A 191 -31.84 11.63 -2.41
CA GLY A 191 -32.52 10.54 -3.12
C GLY A 191 -31.69 9.25 -3.26
N GLY A 192 -30.42 9.26 -2.83
CA GLY A 192 -29.56 8.07 -2.76
C GLY A 192 -28.56 7.95 -3.90
N GLY A 193 -27.58 7.06 -3.71
CA GLY A 193 -26.41 6.96 -4.59
C GLY A 193 -25.43 8.12 -4.37
N THR A 194 -24.53 8.31 -5.32
CA THR A 194 -23.47 9.34 -5.28
C THR A 194 -23.52 10.21 -6.53
N TYR A 195 -22.75 11.30 -6.53
CA TYR A 195 -22.54 12.09 -7.73
C TYR A 195 -21.77 11.30 -8.81
N TRP A 196 -22.06 11.64 -10.06
CA TRP A 196 -21.41 11.13 -11.27
C TRP A 196 -20.99 12.31 -12.16
N HIS A 197 -20.08 12.07 -13.09
CA HIS A 197 -19.60 13.11 -14.02
C HIS A 197 -20.73 13.78 -14.82
N ASP A 198 -21.76 13.02 -15.18
CA ASP A 198 -22.93 13.43 -15.94
C ASP A 198 -24.14 13.81 -15.05
N SER A 199 -23.92 14.05 -13.75
CA SER A 199 -24.96 14.59 -12.88
C SER A 199 -25.29 16.05 -13.24
N GLU A 200 -26.58 16.41 -13.22
CA GLU A 200 -27.04 17.78 -13.52
C GLU A 200 -26.40 18.84 -12.64
N CYS A 201 -26.14 18.51 -11.37
CA CYS A 201 -25.38 19.31 -10.43
C CYS A 201 -24.26 18.47 -9.81
N ASP A 202 -23.10 19.09 -9.60
CA ASP A 202 -21.97 18.48 -8.94
C ASP A 202 -21.64 19.24 -7.66
N HIS A 203 -21.90 18.59 -6.52
CA HIS A 203 -21.54 19.12 -5.21
C HIS A 203 -20.42 18.32 -4.57
N ARG A 204 -19.58 17.65 -5.34
CA ARG A 204 -18.38 16.99 -4.81
C ARG A 204 -17.40 18.03 -4.26
N ASP A 205 -16.54 17.60 -3.34
CA ASP A 205 -15.64 18.51 -2.62
C ASP A 205 -14.72 19.30 -3.56
N TYR A 206 -14.26 18.69 -4.66
CA TYR A 206 -13.48 19.40 -5.69
C TYR A 206 -14.29 20.48 -6.43
N ALA A 207 -15.58 20.26 -6.65
CA ALA A 207 -16.47 21.21 -7.31
C ALA A 207 -16.81 22.40 -6.39
N ILE A 208 -16.89 22.16 -5.09
CA ILE A 208 -17.03 23.21 -4.06
C ILE A 208 -15.68 23.91 -3.81
N GLY A 209 -14.56 23.24 -4.10
CA GLY A 209 -13.20 23.75 -3.89
C GLY A 209 -12.71 23.63 -2.44
N GLN A 210 -13.32 22.76 -1.64
CA GLN A 210 -13.03 22.67 -0.22
C GLN A 210 -13.11 21.24 0.34
N ASP A 211 -12.09 20.84 1.12
CA ASP A 211 -12.09 19.64 1.95
C ASP A 211 -12.69 19.96 3.33
N SER A 212 -13.93 19.50 3.53
CA SER A 212 -14.68 19.66 4.79
C SER A 212 -13.99 19.01 6.00
N ASN A 213 -13.35 17.86 5.83
CA ASN A 213 -12.68 17.15 6.92
C ASN A 213 -11.44 17.92 7.37
N GLN A 214 -10.67 18.46 6.42
CA GLN A 214 -9.50 19.29 6.73
C GLN A 214 -9.89 20.57 7.49
N GLN A 215 -10.99 21.21 7.09
CA GLN A 215 -11.49 22.39 7.80
C GLN A 215 -11.88 22.06 9.25
N VAL A 216 -12.64 20.99 9.47
CA VAL A 216 -13.07 20.62 10.83
C VAL A 216 -11.88 20.24 11.72
N LYS A 217 -10.83 19.59 11.18
CA LYS A 217 -9.60 19.34 11.93
C LYS A 217 -8.94 20.63 12.42
N GLN A 218 -8.84 21.62 11.54
CA GLN A 218 -8.29 22.94 11.89
C GLN A 218 -9.15 23.64 12.95
N ASP A 219 -10.47 23.52 12.83
CA ASP A 219 -11.42 24.10 13.79
C ASP A 219 -11.33 23.43 15.17
N MET A 220 -11.23 22.10 15.22
CA MET A 220 -11.05 21.34 16.47
C MET A 220 -9.77 21.75 17.18
N ALA A 221 -8.65 21.80 16.46
CA ALA A 221 -7.37 22.23 17.04
C ALA A 221 -7.42 23.69 17.48
N ARG A 222 -8.02 24.57 16.66
CA ARG A 222 -8.18 25.99 16.99
C ARG A 222 -9.01 26.19 18.25
N ASP A 223 -10.17 25.54 18.37
CA ASP A 223 -11.02 25.63 19.57
C ASP A 223 -10.26 25.16 20.82
N ALA A 224 -9.58 24.01 20.75
CA ALA A 224 -8.76 23.51 21.85
C ALA A 224 -7.65 24.50 22.25
N LEU A 225 -6.90 24.99 21.26
CA LEU A 225 -5.78 25.92 21.49
C LEU A 225 -6.24 27.26 22.06
N VAL A 226 -7.36 27.81 21.58
CA VAL A 226 -7.93 29.07 22.10
C VAL A 226 -8.38 28.93 23.55
N ARG A 227 -8.93 27.78 23.93
CA ARG A 227 -9.28 27.51 25.34
C ARG A 227 -8.04 27.47 26.23
N LEU A 228 -6.98 26.78 25.77
CA LEU A 228 -5.70 26.71 26.47
C LEU A 228 -4.97 28.06 26.50
N GLN A 229 -5.16 28.90 25.48
CA GLN A 229 -4.53 30.21 25.36
C GLN A 229 -4.87 31.15 26.53
N LYS A 230 -6.05 30.98 27.13
CA LYS A 230 -6.52 31.85 28.21
C LYS A 230 -5.78 31.66 29.53
N THR A 231 -5.26 30.46 29.80
CA THR A 231 -4.77 30.10 31.14
C THR A 231 -3.53 29.22 31.16
N TRP A 232 -3.22 28.49 30.07
CA TRP A 232 -2.24 27.41 30.11
C TRP A 232 -1.06 27.62 29.16
N LEU A 233 -1.26 28.27 28.01
CA LEU A 233 -0.15 28.56 27.09
C LEU A 233 0.75 29.66 27.65
N ILE A 234 2.06 29.57 27.39
CA ILE A 234 3.01 30.64 27.73
C ILE A 234 2.75 31.92 26.93
N ASP A 235 3.13 33.09 27.47
CA ASP A 235 2.87 34.44 26.93
C ASP A 235 3.14 34.58 25.44
N LYS A 236 4.20 33.93 24.93
CA LYS A 236 4.55 33.90 23.50
C LYS A 236 3.35 33.49 22.63
N TYR A 237 2.63 32.46 23.05
CA TYR A 237 1.48 31.90 22.30
C TYR A 237 0.16 32.55 22.72
N GLN A 238 0.07 33.16 23.92
CA GLN A 238 -1.12 33.90 24.35
C GLN A 238 -1.42 35.12 23.47
N LYS A 239 -0.38 35.74 22.92
CA LYS A 239 -0.49 36.95 22.09
C LYS A 239 -0.79 36.67 20.61
N LEU A 240 -0.79 35.40 20.18
CA LEU A 240 -1.08 35.04 18.80
C LEU A 240 -2.58 35.11 18.51
N SER A 241 -2.96 35.42 17.27
CA SER A 241 -4.35 35.21 16.85
C SER A 241 -4.67 33.71 16.83
N PRO A 242 -5.94 33.31 17.05
CA PRO A 242 -6.37 31.91 16.93
C PRO A 242 -5.92 31.22 15.64
N GLU A 243 -5.97 31.94 14.51
CA GLU A 243 -5.57 31.45 13.19
C GLU A 243 -4.07 31.19 13.14
N ARG A 244 -3.27 32.13 13.64
CA ARG A 244 -1.81 31.98 13.64
C ARG A 244 -1.35 30.89 14.60
N LEU A 245 -2.03 30.74 15.73
CA LEU A 245 -1.78 29.69 16.72
C LEU A 245 -2.09 28.31 16.14
N SER A 246 -3.25 28.14 15.50
CA SER A 246 -3.63 26.88 14.85
C SER A 246 -2.69 26.51 13.70
N PHE A 247 -2.35 27.48 12.83
CA PHE A 247 -1.39 27.28 11.75
C PHE A 247 -0.02 26.80 12.26
N GLN A 248 0.52 27.44 13.32
CA GLN A 248 1.78 27.01 13.92
C GLN A 248 1.70 25.62 14.54
N ALA A 249 0.55 25.25 15.09
CA ALA A 249 0.34 23.98 15.76
C ALA A 249 0.17 22.80 14.79
N LEU A 250 -0.50 22.99 13.65
CA LEU A 250 -0.88 21.91 12.72
C LEU A 250 -0.14 21.92 11.37
N GLU A 251 0.14 23.10 10.80
CA GLU A 251 0.51 23.23 9.38
C GLU A 251 1.95 23.67 9.16
N ALA A 252 2.50 24.47 10.08
CA ALA A 252 3.86 24.95 9.97
C ALA A 252 4.88 23.80 9.87
N LYS A 253 6.04 24.07 9.26
CA LYS A 253 7.14 23.11 9.24
C LYS A 253 7.59 22.83 10.67
N GLY A 254 7.54 21.56 11.10
CA GLY A 254 7.80 21.17 12.49
C GLY A 254 6.64 21.44 13.45
N ALA A 255 5.43 21.63 12.93
CA ALA A 255 4.20 21.78 13.71
C ALA A 255 4.04 20.65 14.75
N PRO A 256 3.85 20.96 16.04
CA PRO A 256 3.83 19.98 17.12
C PRO A 256 2.63 19.02 17.09
N LEU A 257 1.52 19.40 16.47
CA LEU A 257 0.33 18.55 16.34
C LEU A 257 0.28 17.81 14.99
N ARG A 258 1.26 18.02 14.11
CA ARG A 258 1.32 17.32 12.83
C ARG A 258 1.52 15.83 13.06
N GLY A 259 0.60 15.01 12.54
CA GLY A 259 0.64 13.55 12.73
C GLY A 259 0.14 13.07 14.09
N SER A 260 -0.43 13.96 14.91
CA SER A 260 -1.18 13.58 16.11
C SER A 260 -2.51 12.90 15.76
N MET A 261 -3.20 12.33 16.76
CA MET A 261 -4.53 11.72 16.57
C MET A 261 -5.57 12.70 15.99
N ILE A 262 -5.43 14.02 16.20
CA ILE A 262 -6.31 15.03 15.58
C ILE A 262 -6.18 14.99 14.04
N SER A 263 -4.98 14.71 13.52
CA SER A 263 -4.74 14.59 12.08
C SER A 263 -5.42 13.35 11.47
N ASP A 264 -5.78 12.37 12.28
CA ASP A 264 -6.31 11.07 11.85
C ASP A 264 -7.85 10.99 11.85
N VAL A 265 -8.53 12.06 12.27
CA VAL A 265 -9.99 12.21 12.18
C VAL A 265 -10.45 12.13 10.71
N ILE A 266 -11.54 11.41 10.45
CA ILE A 266 -12.08 11.18 9.09
C ILE A 266 -13.60 11.35 9.02
N GLU A 267 -14.26 11.55 10.15
CA GLU A 267 -15.71 11.54 10.34
C GLU A 267 -16.43 12.71 9.66
N TYR A 268 -15.70 13.79 9.37
CA TYR A 268 -16.28 15.04 8.89
C TYR A 268 -16.15 15.23 7.38
N GLY A 269 -15.62 14.23 6.67
CA GLY A 269 -15.64 14.20 5.22
C GLY A 269 -17.08 14.06 4.70
N ARG A 270 -17.43 14.79 3.65
CA ARG A 270 -18.75 14.68 3.01
C ARG A 270 -18.90 13.39 2.22
N MET A 271 -17.79 12.81 1.76
CA MET A 271 -17.78 11.53 1.06
C MET A 271 -18.19 10.39 1.99
N VAL A 272 -18.94 9.42 1.45
CA VAL A 272 -19.07 8.11 2.08
C VAL A 272 -17.88 7.26 1.66
N HIS A 273 -17.35 6.44 2.58
CA HIS A 273 -16.28 5.52 2.25
C HIS A 273 -16.74 4.45 1.24
N ALA A 274 -15.81 3.79 0.57
CA ALA A 274 -16.13 2.79 -0.44
C ALA A 274 -16.98 1.63 0.10
N GLU A 275 -16.69 1.16 1.31
CA GLU A 275 -17.43 0.08 1.97
C GLU A 275 -18.85 0.52 2.31
N MET A 276 -19.00 1.74 2.85
CA MET A 276 -20.30 2.34 3.13
C MET A 276 -21.10 2.48 1.84
N ASN A 277 -20.46 2.90 0.76
CA ASN A 277 -21.09 3.03 -0.53
C ASN A 277 -21.56 1.67 -1.07
N ALA A 278 -20.73 0.63 -1.00
CA ALA A 278 -21.12 -0.72 -1.45
C ALA A 278 -22.28 -1.30 -0.62
N ILE A 279 -22.25 -1.17 0.72
CA ILE A 279 -23.33 -1.66 1.61
C ILE A 279 -24.63 -0.90 1.35
N THR A 280 -24.58 0.44 1.25
CA THR A 280 -25.78 1.25 0.98
C THR A 280 -26.30 1.06 -0.45
N ASP A 281 -25.44 0.72 -1.41
CA ASP A 281 -25.82 0.33 -2.77
C ASP A 281 -26.57 -1.00 -2.79
N ALA A 282 -26.07 -2.02 -2.08
CA ALA A 282 -26.76 -3.29 -1.90
C ALA A 282 -28.15 -3.09 -1.26
N ALA A 283 -28.22 -2.30 -0.18
CA ALA A 283 -29.49 -1.98 0.48
C ALA A 283 -30.47 -1.27 -0.47
N ARG A 284 -30.02 -0.24 -1.20
CA ARG A 284 -30.84 0.52 -2.15
C ARG A 284 -31.35 -0.34 -3.31
N THR A 285 -30.54 -1.30 -3.75
CA THR A 285 -30.86 -2.23 -4.85
C THR A 285 -31.52 -3.53 -4.38
N ARG A 286 -31.86 -3.64 -3.09
CA ARG A 286 -32.51 -4.81 -2.46
C ARG A 286 -31.72 -6.11 -2.62
N LYS A 287 -30.40 -6.04 -2.55
CA LYS A 287 -29.51 -7.19 -2.59
C LYS A 287 -29.04 -7.55 -1.18
N ILE A 288 -28.90 -8.85 -0.92
CA ILE A 288 -28.53 -9.40 0.39
C ILE A 288 -27.01 -9.32 0.56
N THR A 289 -26.57 -8.81 1.70
CA THR A 289 -25.15 -8.76 2.12
C THR A 289 -24.80 -9.84 3.15
N GLN A 290 -25.81 -10.51 3.73
CA GLN A 290 -25.60 -11.60 4.68
C GLN A 290 -24.77 -12.72 4.03
N ASP A 291 -23.77 -13.20 4.76
CA ASP A 291 -22.85 -14.28 4.38
C ASP A 291 -22.03 -14.03 3.11
N THR A 292 -21.94 -12.76 2.67
CA THR A 292 -21.12 -12.35 1.52
C THR A 292 -19.68 -12.03 1.90
N THR A 293 -18.82 -11.85 0.89
CA THR A 293 -17.44 -11.36 1.07
C THR A 293 -17.30 -9.94 0.52
N LEU A 294 -16.69 -9.06 1.31
CA LEU A 294 -16.32 -7.71 0.92
C LEU A 294 -14.86 -7.66 0.50
N TYR A 295 -14.59 -7.17 -0.70
CA TYR A 295 -13.25 -6.93 -1.22
C TYR A 295 -12.97 -5.43 -1.21
N CYS A 296 -11.84 -4.99 -0.66
CA CYS A 296 -11.48 -3.58 -0.57
C CYS A 296 -10.06 -3.31 -1.09
N THR A 297 -9.84 -2.16 -1.73
CA THR A 297 -8.47 -1.72 -2.08
C THR A 297 -7.64 -1.42 -0.85
N THR A 298 -8.27 -0.96 0.23
CA THR A 298 -7.64 -0.62 1.51
C THR A 298 -8.42 -1.26 2.65
N MET A 299 -7.73 -1.73 3.70
CA MET A 299 -8.39 -2.31 4.87
C MET A 299 -9.41 -1.33 5.46
N PRO A 300 -10.65 -1.79 5.73
CA PRO A 300 -11.68 -0.93 6.29
C PRO A 300 -11.28 -0.26 7.60
N CYS A 301 -11.65 1.01 7.76
CA CYS A 301 -11.49 1.71 9.03
C CYS A 301 -12.52 1.20 10.06
N HIS A 302 -12.37 1.63 11.32
CA HIS A 302 -13.28 1.24 12.40
C HIS A 302 -14.74 1.71 12.15
N LEU A 303 -14.97 2.84 11.47
CA LEU A 303 -16.30 3.33 11.12
C LEU A 303 -16.99 2.45 10.06
N CYS A 304 -16.24 1.96 9.08
CA CYS A 304 -16.75 1.02 8.09
C CYS A 304 -16.97 -0.37 8.71
N THR A 305 -16.05 -0.80 9.58
CA THR A 305 -16.08 -2.15 10.17
C THR A 305 -17.34 -2.43 10.97
N LYS A 306 -17.84 -1.47 11.76
CA LYS A 306 -19.15 -1.63 12.43
C LYS A 306 -20.30 -1.88 11.46
N LEU A 307 -20.26 -1.28 10.26
CA LEU A 307 -21.28 -1.50 9.23
C LEU A 307 -21.09 -2.84 8.52
N VAL A 308 -19.84 -3.26 8.28
CA VAL A 308 -19.51 -4.60 7.77
C VAL A 308 -20.13 -5.65 8.68
N ILE A 309 -19.85 -5.59 9.99
CA ILE A 309 -20.40 -6.50 11.00
C ILE A 309 -21.94 -6.46 10.98
N ALA A 310 -22.53 -5.26 11.09
CA ALA A 310 -23.98 -5.10 11.16
C ALA A 310 -24.72 -5.53 9.87
N SER A 311 -24.03 -5.54 8.72
CA SER A 311 -24.59 -5.95 7.43
C SER A 311 -24.57 -7.47 7.19
N GLY A 312 -24.00 -8.24 8.12
CA GLY A 312 -23.91 -9.71 8.00
C GLY A 312 -22.81 -10.21 7.05
N ILE A 313 -21.90 -9.34 6.62
CA ILE A 313 -20.73 -9.74 5.81
C ILE A 313 -19.82 -10.61 6.69
N LYS A 314 -19.48 -11.81 6.21
CA LYS A 314 -18.70 -12.79 7.00
C LYS A 314 -17.19 -12.68 6.80
N ARG A 315 -16.76 -12.07 5.69
CA ARG A 315 -15.35 -12.04 5.27
C ARG A 315 -15.00 -10.74 4.57
N VAL A 316 -13.83 -10.21 4.87
CA VAL A 316 -13.22 -9.03 4.24
C VAL A 316 -11.84 -9.41 3.70
N VAL A 317 -11.63 -9.15 2.42
CA VAL A 317 -10.32 -9.28 1.78
C VAL A 317 -9.85 -7.89 1.36
N TYR A 318 -8.66 -7.47 1.79
CA TYR A 318 -8.11 -6.16 1.44
C TYR A 318 -6.75 -6.25 0.74
N VAL A 319 -6.46 -5.30 -0.15
CA VAL A 319 -5.16 -5.26 -0.85
C VAL A 319 -4.11 -4.53 -0.04
N GLN A 320 -4.47 -3.38 0.54
CA GLN A 320 -3.55 -2.53 1.28
C GLN A 320 -3.90 -2.53 2.76
N PRO A 321 -3.01 -2.97 3.66
CA PRO A 321 -3.24 -2.89 5.09
C PRO A 321 -3.32 -1.42 5.54
N TYR A 322 -4.20 -1.14 6.51
CA TYR A 322 -4.35 0.20 7.08
C TYR A 322 -3.76 0.22 8.49
N ALA A 323 -2.50 0.66 8.60
CA ALA A 323 -1.71 0.62 9.83
C ALA A 323 -2.29 1.40 11.03
N LYS A 324 -3.32 2.23 10.81
CA LYS A 324 -3.96 3.08 11.83
C LYS A 324 -5.36 2.62 12.24
N SER A 325 -5.82 1.47 11.75
CA SER A 325 -7.17 1.00 12.09
C SER A 325 -7.25 0.54 13.55
N LEU A 326 -8.22 1.07 14.31
CA LEU A 326 -8.53 0.62 15.67
C LEU A 326 -9.41 -0.64 15.69
N VAL A 327 -9.47 -1.40 14.58
CA VAL A 327 -10.39 -2.54 14.43
C VAL A 327 -10.08 -3.65 15.42
N ASP A 328 -8.80 -3.99 15.57
CA ASP A 328 -8.37 -5.04 16.51
C ASP A 328 -8.71 -4.67 17.96
N GLU A 329 -8.61 -3.39 18.32
CA GLU A 329 -8.93 -2.90 19.66
C GLU A 329 -10.43 -2.84 19.91
N LEU A 330 -11.19 -2.24 18.99
CA LEU A 330 -12.60 -1.91 19.17
C LEU A 330 -13.57 -3.07 18.89
N PHE A 331 -13.16 -4.04 18.06
CA PHE A 331 -14.02 -5.13 17.60
C PHE A 331 -13.36 -6.51 17.78
N SER A 332 -12.49 -6.68 18.77
CA SER A 332 -11.80 -7.95 19.06
C SER A 332 -12.75 -9.13 19.31
N ASP A 333 -13.98 -8.87 19.76
CA ASP A 333 -15.05 -9.86 19.97
C ASP A 333 -15.69 -10.32 18.65
N SER A 334 -15.75 -9.43 17.66
CA SER A 334 -16.52 -9.60 16.42
C SER A 334 -15.66 -9.79 15.17
N VAL A 335 -14.36 -9.45 15.22
CA VAL A 335 -13.43 -9.49 14.08
C VAL A 335 -12.24 -10.37 14.38
N ALA A 336 -11.79 -11.11 13.38
CA ALA A 336 -10.57 -11.90 13.42
C ALA A 336 -9.65 -11.48 12.27
N ILE A 337 -8.49 -10.92 12.57
CA ILE A 337 -7.50 -10.50 11.57
C ILE A 337 -6.47 -11.60 11.41
N ASP A 338 -6.25 -12.07 10.18
CA ASP A 338 -5.20 -13.04 9.81
C ASP A 338 -5.28 -14.39 10.57
N GLN A 339 -6.46 -14.77 11.05
CA GLN A 339 -6.72 -16.00 11.82
C GLN A 339 -7.58 -17.03 11.06
N GLY A 340 -7.70 -16.86 9.74
CA GLY A 340 -8.57 -17.68 8.89
C GLY A 340 -10.07 -17.48 9.18
N LEU A 341 -10.90 -18.32 8.56
CA LEU A 341 -12.36 -18.27 8.72
C LEU A 341 -12.75 -18.70 10.15
N GLN A 342 -13.48 -17.82 10.84
CA GLN A 342 -13.98 -18.04 12.19
C GLN A 342 -15.52 -18.07 12.17
N PRO A 343 -16.19 -19.07 12.78
CA PRO A 343 -17.64 -19.24 12.65
C PRO A 343 -18.46 -18.10 13.25
N ASN A 344 -17.92 -17.38 14.24
CA ASN A 344 -18.64 -16.33 14.98
C ASN A 344 -17.99 -14.94 14.83
N LYS A 345 -17.08 -14.76 13.87
CA LYS A 345 -16.39 -13.49 13.65
C LYS A 345 -16.28 -13.18 12.17
N VAL A 346 -16.23 -11.89 11.85
CA VAL A 346 -15.88 -11.43 10.51
C VAL A 346 -14.38 -11.60 10.32
N THR A 347 -13.99 -12.41 9.35
CA THR A 347 -12.56 -12.62 9.04
C THR A 347 -12.05 -11.49 8.17
N PHE A 348 -10.94 -10.88 8.58
CA PHE A 348 -10.20 -9.88 7.81
C PHE A 348 -8.87 -10.49 7.38
N GLU A 349 -8.58 -10.46 6.09
CA GLU A 349 -7.32 -10.97 5.56
C GLU A 349 -6.83 -10.17 4.35
N THR A 350 -5.52 -10.19 4.15
CA THR A 350 -4.92 -9.55 2.99
C THR A 350 -5.04 -10.42 1.74
N LEU A 351 -5.14 -9.79 0.57
CA LEU A 351 -5.01 -10.46 -0.72
C LEU A 351 -3.62 -11.11 -0.83
N LYS A 352 -3.61 -12.36 -1.28
CA LYS A 352 -2.42 -13.14 -1.64
C LYS A 352 -2.53 -13.57 -3.11
N GLY A 353 -1.42 -13.62 -3.82
CA GLY A 353 -1.40 -13.88 -5.26
C GLY A 353 -1.32 -12.60 -6.09
N VAL A 354 -1.89 -12.62 -7.29
CA VAL A 354 -1.85 -11.49 -8.23
C VAL A 354 -2.66 -10.30 -7.69
N THR A 355 -2.02 -9.15 -7.57
CA THR A 355 -2.68 -7.92 -7.11
C THR A 355 -3.41 -7.23 -8.28
N PRO A 356 -4.25 -6.21 -8.02
CA PRO A 356 -4.82 -5.42 -9.09
C PRO A 356 -3.80 -4.78 -10.05
N ASN A 357 -2.60 -4.44 -9.57
CA ASN A 357 -1.51 -3.92 -10.41
C ASN A 357 -1.04 -4.97 -11.43
N GLY A 358 -0.83 -6.20 -10.97
CA GLY A 358 -0.36 -7.32 -11.80
C GLY A 358 -1.45 -7.99 -12.64
N PHE A 359 -2.72 -7.79 -12.30
CA PHE A 359 -3.86 -8.55 -12.83
C PHE A 359 -3.93 -8.59 -14.36
N ARG A 360 -3.82 -7.42 -15.00
CA ARG A 360 -3.91 -7.32 -16.46
C ARG A 360 -2.72 -7.99 -17.15
N ILE A 361 -1.54 -7.93 -16.55
CA ILE A 361 -0.34 -8.59 -17.09
C ILE A 361 -0.48 -10.10 -16.96
N ALA A 362 -0.89 -10.57 -15.78
CA ALA A 362 -1.04 -11.98 -15.45
C ALA A 362 -2.06 -12.73 -16.32
N PHE A 363 -3.24 -12.14 -16.54
CA PHE A 363 -4.39 -12.89 -17.09
C PHE A 363 -4.83 -12.45 -18.49
N ARG A 364 -4.16 -11.46 -19.09
CA ARG A 364 -4.38 -11.13 -20.51
C ARG A 364 -3.91 -12.30 -21.37
N LYS A 365 -4.71 -12.69 -22.36
CA LYS A 365 -4.30 -13.70 -23.35
C LYS A 365 -3.09 -13.19 -24.15
N THR A 366 -1.95 -13.86 -24.00
CA THR A 366 -0.68 -13.54 -24.68
C THR A 366 -0.32 -14.55 -25.78
N SER A 367 -0.81 -15.79 -25.70
CA SER A 367 -0.43 -16.89 -26.60
C SER A 367 -1.64 -17.67 -27.14
N LYS A 368 -1.39 -18.53 -28.15
CA LYS A 368 -2.34 -19.57 -28.55
C LYS A 368 -2.55 -20.52 -27.37
N ARG A 369 -3.76 -21.08 -27.27
CA ARG A 369 -4.09 -22.13 -26.27
C ARG A 369 -4.39 -23.48 -26.92
N LYS A 370 -4.46 -23.52 -28.24
CA LYS A 370 -4.75 -24.71 -29.02
C LYS A 370 -3.81 -24.82 -30.21
N ASN A 371 -3.48 -26.05 -30.54
CA ASN A 371 -2.86 -26.44 -31.80
C ASN A 371 -3.87 -26.28 -32.94
N ASP A 372 -3.39 -26.32 -34.17
CA ASP A 372 -4.24 -26.14 -35.35
C ASP A 372 -5.22 -27.34 -35.55
N ASP A 373 -4.93 -28.49 -34.95
CA ASP A 373 -5.81 -29.67 -34.88
C ASP A 373 -6.92 -29.57 -33.80
N GLY A 374 -6.94 -28.48 -33.04
CA GLY A 374 -7.92 -28.24 -31.97
C GLY A 374 -7.53 -28.77 -30.59
N THR A 375 -6.41 -29.50 -30.45
CA THR A 375 -5.92 -29.98 -29.15
C THR A 375 -5.31 -28.85 -28.32
N ALA A 376 -5.32 -28.99 -26.99
CA ALA A 376 -4.70 -28.03 -26.08
C ALA A 376 -3.17 -28.03 -26.23
N ILE A 377 -2.55 -26.85 -26.18
CA ILE A 377 -1.08 -26.73 -26.21
C ILE A 377 -0.49 -27.27 -24.90
N SER A 378 0.56 -28.09 -24.98
CA SER A 378 1.35 -28.44 -23.80
C SER A 378 2.34 -27.32 -23.49
N TRP A 379 2.26 -26.75 -22.29
CA TRP A 379 3.23 -25.75 -21.82
C TRP A 379 4.52 -26.43 -21.39
N ASN A 380 5.66 -25.84 -21.75
CA ASN A 380 6.99 -26.34 -21.39
C ASN A 380 7.75 -25.26 -20.60
N PRO A 381 8.00 -25.46 -19.30
CA PRO A 381 8.74 -24.50 -18.48
C PRO A 381 10.12 -24.14 -19.03
N LEU A 382 10.80 -25.10 -19.68
CA LEU A 382 12.17 -24.90 -20.20
C LEU A 382 12.21 -24.01 -21.45
N GLN A 383 11.07 -23.77 -22.09
CA GLN A 383 10.94 -22.89 -23.27
C GLN A 383 10.11 -21.64 -22.94
N ALA A 384 9.70 -21.49 -21.69
CA ALA A 384 8.83 -20.41 -21.28
C ALA A 384 9.59 -19.09 -21.20
N VAL A 385 8.96 -18.02 -21.67
CA VAL A 385 9.51 -16.66 -21.62
C VAL A 385 8.57 -15.76 -20.82
N PRO A 386 9.09 -14.78 -20.06
CA PRO A 386 8.22 -13.91 -19.29
C PRO A 386 7.30 -13.07 -20.18
N THR A 387 6.02 -12.98 -19.81
CA THR A 387 4.97 -12.37 -20.63
C THR A 387 4.97 -10.84 -20.61
N PHE A 388 5.75 -10.25 -19.71
CA PHE A 388 5.79 -8.81 -19.46
C PHE A 388 6.99 -8.10 -20.09
N LEU A 389 7.98 -8.84 -20.60
CA LEU A 389 9.20 -8.24 -21.15
C LEU A 389 8.95 -7.47 -22.45
N SER A 390 9.67 -6.37 -22.60
CA SER A 390 9.67 -5.52 -23.79
C SER A 390 10.46 -6.16 -24.93
N PHE A 391 9.95 -6.04 -26.16
CA PHE A 391 10.64 -6.56 -27.35
C PHE A 391 11.91 -5.78 -27.68
N PHE A 392 11.93 -4.50 -27.34
CA PHE A 392 13.07 -3.61 -27.55
C PHE A 392 13.57 -3.10 -26.20
N PRO A 393 14.90 -2.97 -26.02
CA PRO A 393 15.49 -2.54 -24.75
C PRO A 393 15.43 -1.02 -24.58
N TYR A 394 14.24 -0.43 -24.64
CA TYR A 394 14.04 1.02 -24.50
C TYR A 394 14.55 1.58 -23.16
N TYR A 395 14.68 0.72 -22.14
CA TYR A 395 15.14 1.10 -20.81
C TYR A 395 16.61 1.49 -20.78
N ARG A 396 17.41 1.14 -21.81
CA ARG A 396 18.87 1.34 -21.81
C ARG A 396 19.26 2.82 -21.73
N PRO A 397 18.77 3.72 -22.61
CA PRO A 397 19.03 5.15 -22.45
C PRO A 397 18.56 5.72 -21.10
N LEU A 398 17.46 5.19 -20.56
CA LEU A 398 16.92 5.64 -19.27
C LEU A 398 17.80 5.19 -18.11
N GLU A 399 18.28 3.95 -18.11
CA GLU A 399 19.20 3.37 -17.14
C GLU A 399 20.52 4.14 -17.10
N ILE A 400 21.10 4.44 -18.27
CA ILE A 400 22.35 5.21 -18.40
C ILE A 400 22.13 6.63 -17.86
N THR A 401 21.04 7.29 -18.23
CA THR A 401 20.70 8.64 -17.77
C THR A 401 20.51 8.68 -16.24
N ALA A 402 19.73 7.76 -15.70
CA ALA A 402 19.49 7.64 -14.26
C ALA A 402 20.80 7.36 -13.49
N SER A 403 21.66 6.48 -14.02
CA SER A 403 22.99 6.20 -13.45
C SER A 403 23.88 7.44 -13.43
N ALA A 404 23.86 8.25 -14.49
CA ALA A 404 24.66 9.48 -14.58
C ALA A 404 24.18 10.54 -13.57
N GLU A 405 22.88 10.77 -13.44
CA GLU A 405 22.32 11.69 -12.43
C GLU A 405 22.60 11.20 -11.01
N PHE A 406 22.51 9.89 -10.77
CA PHE A 406 22.90 9.30 -9.49
C PHE A 406 24.37 9.59 -9.17
N LYS A 407 25.30 9.41 -10.12
CA LYS A 407 26.72 9.73 -9.92
C LYS A 407 26.93 11.20 -9.54
N LYS A 408 26.24 12.14 -10.22
CA LYS A 408 26.33 13.58 -9.90
C LYS A 408 25.86 13.85 -8.47
N ALA A 409 24.71 13.31 -8.08
CA ALA A 409 24.16 13.47 -6.74
C ALA A 409 25.06 12.82 -5.67
N PHE A 410 25.52 11.60 -5.90
CA PHE A 410 26.40 10.86 -4.99
C PHE A 410 27.72 11.60 -4.78
N ASN A 411 28.36 12.06 -5.85
CA ASN A 411 29.61 12.81 -5.75
C ASN A 411 29.42 14.13 -5.00
N LYS A 412 28.29 14.84 -5.21
CA LYS A 412 27.95 16.06 -4.47
C LYS A 412 27.76 15.82 -2.97
N VAL A 413 27.14 14.70 -2.60
CA VAL A 413 27.02 14.31 -1.19
C VAL A 413 28.39 14.00 -0.62
N MET A 414 29.18 13.14 -1.28
CA MET A 414 30.50 12.72 -0.80
C MET A 414 31.50 13.88 -0.68
N SER A 415 31.47 14.85 -1.61
CA SER A 415 32.31 16.05 -1.54
C SER A 415 31.83 17.04 -0.47
N GLY A 416 30.51 17.15 -0.26
CA GLY A 416 29.92 17.94 0.82
C GLY A 416 30.25 17.40 2.22
N THR A 417 30.36 16.08 2.38
CA THR A 417 30.78 15.47 3.66
C THR A 417 32.25 15.75 3.96
N GLN A 418 33.13 15.85 2.96
CA GLN A 418 34.55 16.19 3.15
C GLN A 418 34.77 17.64 3.63
N GLN A 419 33.93 18.59 3.22
CA GLN A 419 34.01 19.98 3.71
C GLN A 419 33.54 20.17 5.16
N SER A 420 32.80 19.20 5.73
CA SER A 420 32.34 19.25 7.12
C SER A 420 33.28 18.61 8.15
N LEU A 421 34.41 18.06 7.70
CA LEU A 421 35.39 17.33 8.53
C LEU A 421 36.78 17.97 8.59
N LEU A 422 36.96 19.16 8.02
CA LEU A 422 38.17 19.95 8.27
C LEU A 422 37.98 20.71 9.59
N PRO A 423 38.87 20.55 10.58
CA PRO A 423 38.87 21.43 11.73
C PRO A 423 39.13 22.85 11.24
N ASN A 424 38.36 23.83 11.75
CA ASN A 424 38.75 25.22 11.69
C ASN A 424 40.03 25.38 12.52
N GLU A 425 41.18 25.19 11.89
CA GLU A 425 42.40 25.86 12.32
C GLU A 425 42.36 27.30 11.77
N ASP A 426 42.87 28.22 12.58
CA ASP A 426 42.99 29.67 12.38
C ASP A 426 41.76 30.52 12.73
N GLN A 427 41.59 30.80 14.03
CA GLN A 427 41.43 32.17 14.56
C GLN A 427 41.99 32.25 15.99
N ASP A 428 43.26 32.67 16.12
CA ASP A 428 43.80 33.40 17.27
C ASP A 428 44.20 34.81 16.80
#